data_AF-A0A6A6FHB2-F1
#
_entry.id   AF-A0A6A6FHB2-F1
#
_cell.length_a   1.000
_cell.length_b   1.000
_cell.length_c   1.000
_cell.angle_alpha   90.00
_cell.angle_beta   90.00
_cell.angle_gamma   90.00
#
_symmetry.space_group_name_H-M   'P 1'
#
loop_
_entity.id
_entity.type
_entity.pdbx_description
1 polymer ?
#
loop_
_entity_poly.entity_id
_entity_poly.type
_entity_poly.pdbx_seq_one_letter_code
_entity_poly.pdbx_strand_id
1 'polypeptide(L)'
;MLHRMVRCRPAAIGINYKMATAPMLPCCARTKADIAGSSESRDVPQLSSELTVNAKGVREQRVRFIAAKNRPPMSQADHQAEVELKRDPLQAGTILQRHTDHGSVSLNILCLCLEYSWDAVRSYWRRERHSILEDVRATQFGRRALLSCLQEPSFLLAMARSQRSCCDYLAYFAVNEDLEQIFYQCLRLPLNDGKFGLHWRGRLLSSLCCANFMHNTSQSADRALHTLFEGYEAVTSDLPSLDQQSVQDKDRAKLEDQHLAFSHALFSMRSLLADRSRLLGYPDTDPDLYDEFIELFKKSKLSAFDQAWDIARLHMYHPRKLDDQPAVRLLRDVAQNGFPTDSRVVRDRKRMAKAISDFLTRAAVVAEANENYEDAQWILTTFEKRMHRAFSMTRKSAKAEIRNREMTPMIERLLWAATRDSIPFKRLPLDQVSDSEFWEATADGDTAPAA
;
A
#
# COMPACT_ATOMS: atom_id res chain seq x y z
N MET A 1 23.78 -9.19 -37.37
CA MET A 1 22.93 -8.11 -37.91
C MET A 1 21.76 -8.72 -38.65
N LEU A 2 20.53 -8.56 -38.17
CA LEU A 2 19.29 -8.72 -38.96
C LEU A 2 18.16 -8.02 -38.19
N HIS A 3 17.93 -6.76 -38.54
CA HIS A 3 16.76 -5.98 -38.12
C HIS A 3 15.51 -6.55 -38.82
N ARG A 4 14.50 -6.99 -38.05
CA ARG A 4 13.14 -7.16 -38.56
C ARG A 4 12.26 -6.02 -38.04
N MET A 5 12.10 -5.00 -38.89
CA MET A 5 11.02 -4.03 -38.78
C MET A 5 9.68 -4.75 -38.97
N VAL A 6 8.85 -4.79 -37.93
CA VAL A 6 7.43 -5.10 -38.06
C VAL A 6 6.69 -3.76 -38.12
N ARG A 7 6.27 -3.38 -39.34
CA ARG A 7 5.30 -2.31 -39.57
C ARG A 7 3.90 -2.85 -39.25
N CYS A 8 3.22 -2.28 -38.27
CA CYS A 8 1.77 -2.43 -38.12
C CYS A 8 1.08 -1.14 -38.57
N ARG A 9 0.19 -1.27 -39.56
CA ARG A 9 -0.69 -0.21 -40.06
C ARG A 9 -1.75 0.16 -39.01
N PRO A 10 -2.28 1.40 -39.02
CA PRO A 10 -3.33 1.82 -38.10
C PRO A 10 -4.68 1.26 -38.55
N ALA A 11 -5.35 0.51 -37.68
CA ALA A 11 -6.77 0.21 -37.84
C ALA A 11 -7.58 1.36 -37.24
N ALA A 12 -8.23 2.14 -38.10
CA ALA A 12 -9.30 3.05 -37.70
C ALA A 12 -10.46 2.21 -37.15
N ILE A 13 -10.87 2.48 -35.91
CA ILE A 13 -12.10 1.94 -35.34
C ILE A 13 -12.89 3.10 -34.74
N GLY A 14 -14.11 3.25 -35.23
CA GLY A 14 -15.05 4.31 -34.90
C GLY A 14 -15.35 4.42 -33.40
N ILE A 15 -15.44 5.66 -32.96
CA ILE A 15 -15.76 6.06 -31.60
C ILE A 15 -17.23 5.73 -31.33
N ASN A 16 -17.47 4.83 -30.38
CA ASN A 16 -18.80 4.64 -29.78
C ASN A 16 -18.68 4.89 -28.27
N TYR A 17 -19.18 6.04 -27.82
CA TYR A 17 -19.16 6.48 -26.43
C TYR A 17 -20.16 5.65 -25.60
N LYS A 18 -19.67 4.66 -24.86
CA LYS A 18 -20.28 4.21 -23.60
C LYS A 18 -19.17 4.07 -22.56
N MET A 19 -18.99 5.13 -21.77
CA MET A 19 -18.08 5.15 -20.61
C MET A 19 -18.56 4.13 -19.56
N ALA A 20 -17.86 3.02 -19.45
CA ALA A 20 -17.90 2.16 -18.26
C ALA A 20 -16.83 2.64 -17.29
N THR A 21 -17.25 3.27 -16.19
CA THR A 21 -16.42 3.55 -15.03
C THR A 21 -16.05 2.23 -14.34
N ALA A 22 -14.91 1.65 -14.69
CA ALA A 22 -14.31 0.54 -13.96
C ALA A 22 -13.44 1.10 -12.82
N PRO A 23 -13.61 0.65 -11.57
CA PRO A 23 -12.80 1.22 -10.52
C PRO A 23 -12.07 0.19 -9.64
N MET A 24 -10.96 0.65 -9.07
CA MET A 24 -9.79 -0.13 -8.66
C MET A 24 -9.70 -0.30 -7.13
N LEU A 25 -9.14 -1.43 -6.70
CA LEU A 25 -8.82 -1.76 -5.30
C LEU A 25 -7.74 -0.82 -4.72
N PRO A 26 -7.63 -0.73 -3.37
CA PRO A 26 -7.34 0.50 -2.64
C PRO A 26 -6.18 1.29 -3.25
N CYS A 27 -6.57 2.35 -3.96
CA CYS A 27 -5.75 3.05 -4.93
C CYS A 27 -4.79 4.04 -4.27
N CYS A 28 -3.48 3.74 -4.30
CA CYS A 28 -2.56 4.75 -4.84
C CYS A 28 -3.00 4.95 -6.29
N ALA A 29 -2.97 6.15 -6.85
CA ALA A 29 -3.59 6.45 -8.14
C ALA A 29 -2.90 5.72 -9.31
N ARG A 30 -3.23 4.43 -9.47
CA ARG A 30 -2.77 3.58 -10.56
C ARG A 30 -3.42 4.04 -11.85
N THR A 31 -2.59 4.12 -12.87
CA THR A 31 -2.99 4.59 -14.20
C THR A 31 -3.10 3.40 -15.13
N LYS A 32 -3.71 3.58 -16.32
CA LYS A 32 -3.83 2.52 -17.33
C LYS A 32 -2.48 1.87 -17.71
N ALA A 33 -1.34 2.49 -17.35
CA ALA A 33 0.01 1.96 -17.58
C ALA A 33 0.38 0.78 -16.67
N ASP A 34 -0.33 0.54 -15.55
CA ASP A 34 -0.06 -0.61 -14.68
C ASP A 34 -0.63 -1.93 -15.24
N ILE A 35 -1.35 -1.86 -16.37
CA ILE A 35 -2.02 -3.00 -17.04
C ILE A 35 -1.21 -3.49 -18.26
N ALA A 36 -0.25 -2.72 -18.76
CA ALA A 36 0.47 -3.03 -20.01
C ALA A 36 1.63 -4.05 -19.86
N GLY A 37 1.65 -4.82 -18.77
CA GLY A 37 2.66 -5.87 -18.52
C GLY A 37 2.16 -7.31 -18.73
N SER A 38 0.87 -7.54 -19.01
CA SER A 38 0.33 -8.91 -19.17
C SER A 38 -0.34 -9.10 -20.53
N SER A 39 0.42 -8.99 -21.61
CA SER A 39 -0.01 -9.52 -22.90
C SER A 39 0.49 -10.95 -23.07
N GLU A 40 0.13 -11.86 -22.16
CA GLU A 40 0.29 -13.31 -22.37
C GLU A 40 -0.70 -14.10 -21.50
N SER A 41 -1.81 -14.48 -22.15
CA SER A 41 -2.68 -15.66 -21.97
C SER A 41 -3.00 -16.22 -20.57
N ARG A 42 -4.29 -16.30 -20.20
CA ARG A 42 -5.17 -17.50 -20.34
C ARG A 42 -6.48 -17.34 -19.57
N ASP A 43 -7.49 -18.03 -20.08
CA ASP A 43 -8.88 -18.09 -19.62
C ASP A 43 -9.04 -18.23 -18.09
N VAL A 44 -9.62 -17.20 -17.46
CA VAL A 44 -10.12 -17.26 -16.09
C VAL A 44 -11.65 -17.42 -16.14
N PRO A 45 -12.27 -18.34 -15.38
CA PRO A 45 -13.71 -18.52 -15.39
C PRO A 45 -14.46 -17.23 -14.99
N GLN A 46 -15.37 -16.79 -15.88
CA GLN A 46 -16.12 -15.52 -15.81
C GLN A 46 -16.87 -15.29 -14.49
N LEU A 47 -17.24 -16.34 -13.75
CA LEU A 47 -17.97 -16.22 -12.47
C LEU A 47 -17.19 -15.51 -11.35
N SER A 48 -15.86 -15.55 -11.37
CA SER A 48 -15.02 -14.92 -10.32
C SER A 48 -14.84 -13.40 -10.53
N SER A 49 -15.01 -12.94 -11.78
CA SER A 49 -14.88 -11.53 -12.18
C SER A 49 -16.06 -10.69 -11.69
N GLU A 50 -17.29 -11.20 -11.79
CA GLU A 50 -18.50 -10.47 -11.40
C GLU A 50 -18.56 -10.21 -9.88
N LEU A 51 -18.15 -11.18 -9.06
CA LEU A 51 -18.09 -11.04 -7.60
C LEU A 51 -17.01 -10.05 -7.14
N THR A 52 -15.87 -9.98 -7.83
CA THR A 52 -14.81 -9.02 -7.49
C THR A 52 -15.11 -7.60 -7.99
N VAL A 53 -15.83 -7.43 -9.10
CA VAL A 53 -16.28 -6.12 -9.58
C VAL A 53 -17.36 -5.55 -8.65
N ASN A 54 -18.33 -6.38 -8.22
CA ASN A 54 -19.38 -5.96 -7.29
C ASN A 54 -18.85 -5.58 -5.90
N ALA A 55 -17.92 -6.35 -5.33
CA ALA A 55 -17.31 -6.02 -4.03
C ALA A 55 -16.44 -4.74 -4.05
N LYS A 56 -15.84 -4.40 -5.20
CA LYS A 56 -15.06 -3.18 -5.40
C LYS A 56 -15.94 -1.95 -5.55
N GLY A 57 -16.99 -2.04 -6.37
CA GLY A 57 -18.00 -0.98 -6.51
C GLY A 57 -18.63 -0.61 -5.18
N VAL A 58 -18.93 -1.60 -4.32
CA VAL A 58 -19.48 -1.36 -2.97
C VAL A 58 -18.47 -0.66 -2.04
N ARG A 59 -17.17 -1.02 -2.09
CA ARG A 59 -16.14 -0.37 -1.26
C ARG A 59 -15.96 1.09 -1.64
N GLU A 60 -16.01 1.41 -2.92
CA GLU A 60 -15.84 2.77 -3.40
C GLU A 60 -17.08 3.62 -3.22
N GLN A 61 -18.26 3.07 -3.46
CA GLN A 61 -19.52 3.72 -3.08
C GLN A 61 -19.50 4.04 -1.59
N ARG A 62 -18.98 3.13 -0.76
CA ARG A 62 -18.81 3.39 0.69
C ARG A 62 -17.78 4.47 0.99
N VAL A 63 -16.63 4.52 0.30
CA VAL A 63 -15.63 5.59 0.48
C VAL A 63 -16.18 6.94 0.03
N ARG A 64 -16.84 7.00 -1.14
CA ARG A 64 -17.52 8.20 -1.64
C ARG A 64 -18.66 8.63 -0.72
N PHE A 65 -19.42 7.68 -0.18
CA PHE A 65 -20.49 7.95 0.78
C PHE A 65 -19.95 8.49 2.11
N ILE A 66 -18.86 7.91 2.65
CA ILE A 66 -18.19 8.42 3.85
C ILE A 66 -17.60 9.81 3.60
N ALA A 67 -17.00 10.03 2.43
CA ALA A 67 -16.50 11.32 2.00
C ALA A 67 -17.64 12.35 1.93
N ALA A 68 -18.75 12.03 1.25
CA ALA A 68 -19.90 12.92 1.12
C ALA A 68 -20.60 13.20 2.46
N LYS A 69 -20.74 12.19 3.33
CA LYS A 69 -21.39 12.33 4.65
C LYS A 69 -20.59 13.19 5.62
N ASN A 70 -19.27 13.25 5.47
CA ASN A 70 -18.37 13.98 6.36
C ASN A 70 -17.92 15.33 5.78
N ARG A 71 -18.37 15.71 4.56
CA ARG A 71 -18.15 17.07 4.05
C ARG A 71 -19.08 18.05 4.74
N PRO A 72 -18.62 19.27 5.05
CA PRO A 72 -19.50 20.36 5.42
C PRO A 72 -20.57 20.59 4.34
N PRO A 73 -21.78 21.04 4.71
CA PRO A 73 -22.79 21.41 3.72
C PRO A 73 -22.22 22.47 2.76
N MET A 74 -22.53 22.33 1.47
CA MET A 74 -21.99 23.22 0.44
C MET A 74 -22.62 24.61 0.54
N SER A 75 -21.77 25.63 0.60
CA SER A 75 -22.17 27.03 0.51
C SER A 75 -22.54 27.42 -0.93
N GLN A 76 -23.14 28.60 -1.13
CA GLN A 76 -23.39 29.13 -2.48
C GLN A 76 -22.08 29.33 -3.26
N ALA A 77 -21.00 29.75 -2.57
CA ALA A 77 -19.67 29.88 -3.14
C ALA A 77 -19.11 28.52 -3.61
N ASP A 78 -19.31 27.46 -2.83
CA ASP A 78 -18.87 26.11 -3.19
C ASP A 78 -19.58 25.62 -4.48
N HIS A 79 -20.88 25.89 -4.62
CA HIS A 79 -21.64 25.53 -5.81
C HIS A 79 -21.17 26.28 -7.05
N GLN A 80 -20.89 27.58 -6.90
CA GLN A 80 -20.35 28.38 -7.99
C GLN A 80 -18.97 27.85 -8.44
N ALA A 81 -18.08 27.57 -7.49
CA ALA A 81 -16.78 26.97 -7.78
C ALA A 81 -16.92 25.62 -8.50
N GLU A 82 -17.86 24.77 -8.09
CA GLU A 82 -18.11 23.49 -8.76
C GLU A 82 -18.59 23.69 -10.22
N VAL A 83 -19.47 24.67 -10.48
CA VAL A 83 -19.93 24.97 -11.84
C VAL A 83 -18.79 25.48 -12.72
N GLU A 84 -17.92 26.34 -12.19
CA GLU A 84 -16.74 26.84 -12.90
C GLU A 84 -15.76 25.69 -13.21
N LEU A 85 -15.46 24.84 -12.23
CA LEU A 85 -14.57 23.67 -12.39
C LEU A 85 -15.11 22.60 -13.34
N LYS A 86 -16.43 22.40 -13.41
CA LYS A 86 -17.06 21.52 -14.39
C LYS A 86 -16.86 22.00 -15.83
N ARG A 87 -16.74 23.31 -16.03
CA ARG A 87 -16.50 23.91 -17.36
C ARG A 87 -15.03 23.87 -17.73
N ASP A 88 -14.15 24.23 -16.79
CA ASP A 88 -12.70 24.25 -16.98
C ASP A 88 -11.96 23.83 -15.71
N PRO A 89 -11.59 22.54 -15.58
CA PRO A 89 -10.91 22.01 -14.39
C PRO A 89 -9.51 22.59 -14.15
N LEU A 90 -8.89 23.19 -15.17
CA LEU A 90 -7.55 23.76 -15.06
C LEU A 90 -7.58 25.15 -14.40
N GLN A 91 -8.76 25.75 -14.22
CA GLN A 91 -8.92 27.02 -13.49
C GLN A 91 -8.86 26.88 -11.97
N ALA A 92 -8.66 25.67 -11.43
CA ALA A 92 -8.64 25.44 -9.98
C ALA A 92 -7.63 26.31 -9.22
N GLY A 93 -6.45 26.56 -9.80
CA GLY A 93 -5.47 27.48 -9.21
C GLY A 93 -6.00 28.91 -9.05
N THR A 94 -6.72 29.41 -10.07
CA THR A 94 -7.34 30.74 -10.07
C THR A 94 -8.53 30.81 -9.12
N ILE A 95 -9.37 29.77 -9.09
CA ILE A 95 -10.52 29.69 -8.20
C ILE A 95 -10.06 29.66 -6.74
N LEU A 96 -9.08 28.80 -6.41
CA LEU A 96 -8.54 28.71 -5.06
C LEU A 96 -7.90 30.02 -4.61
N GLN A 97 -7.19 30.72 -5.51
CA GLN A 97 -6.63 32.03 -5.24
C GLN A 97 -7.70 33.05 -4.91
N ARG A 98 -8.75 33.14 -5.73
CA ARG A 98 -9.88 34.06 -5.52
C ARG A 98 -10.47 33.85 -4.13
N HIS A 99 -10.69 32.60 -3.73
CA HIS A 99 -11.22 32.29 -2.41
C HIS A 99 -10.22 32.61 -1.28
N THR A 100 -8.93 32.43 -1.51
CA THR A 100 -7.86 32.78 -0.55
C THR A 100 -7.82 34.28 -0.33
N ASP A 101 -7.82 35.08 -1.39
CA ASP A 101 -7.77 36.54 -1.34
C ASP A 101 -9.01 37.14 -0.68
N HIS A 102 -10.17 36.49 -0.84
CA HIS A 102 -11.43 36.90 -0.21
C HIS A 102 -11.64 36.31 1.19
N GLY A 103 -10.70 35.51 1.73
CA GLY A 103 -10.86 34.86 3.03
C GLY A 103 -12.05 33.88 3.10
N SER A 104 -12.44 33.32 1.96
CA SER A 104 -13.63 32.45 1.80
C SER A 104 -13.27 31.00 1.47
N VAL A 105 -12.01 30.60 1.63
CA VAL A 105 -11.57 29.21 1.41
C VAL A 105 -12.28 28.29 2.40
N SER A 106 -12.99 27.31 1.86
CA SER A 106 -13.61 26.24 2.60
C SER A 106 -12.92 24.91 2.29
N LEU A 107 -13.08 23.92 3.17
CA LEU A 107 -12.66 22.54 2.90
C LEU A 107 -13.28 22.00 1.59
N ASN A 108 -14.53 22.39 1.29
CA ASN A 108 -15.21 21.98 0.06
C ASN A 108 -14.54 22.57 -1.17
N ILE A 109 -14.22 23.86 -1.18
CA ILE A 109 -13.52 24.52 -2.28
C ILE A 109 -12.16 23.85 -2.52
N LEU A 110 -11.40 23.60 -1.45
CA LEU A 110 -10.11 22.90 -1.54
C LEU A 110 -10.26 21.51 -2.16
N CYS A 111 -11.21 20.71 -1.65
CA CYS A 111 -11.45 19.35 -2.15
C CYS A 111 -11.92 19.37 -3.61
N LEU A 112 -12.85 20.26 -3.98
CA LEU A 112 -13.33 20.40 -5.36
C LEU A 112 -12.19 20.77 -6.30
N CYS A 113 -11.37 21.75 -5.95
CA CYS A 113 -10.22 22.14 -6.76
C CYS A 113 -9.26 20.95 -6.98
N LEU A 114 -8.93 20.22 -5.92
CA LEU A 114 -8.06 19.03 -6.01
C LEU A 114 -8.67 17.92 -6.86
N GLU A 115 -9.96 17.62 -6.67
CA GLU A 115 -10.67 16.55 -7.37
C GLU A 115 -10.78 16.80 -8.87
N TYR A 116 -11.24 18.00 -9.25
CA TYR A 116 -11.46 18.33 -10.66
C TYR A 116 -10.13 18.44 -11.42
N SER A 117 -9.12 19.10 -10.85
CA SER A 117 -7.80 19.17 -11.50
C SER A 117 -7.14 17.81 -11.59
N TRP A 118 -7.24 16.97 -10.55
CA TRP A 118 -6.76 15.59 -10.64
C TRP A 118 -7.48 14.79 -11.72
N ASP A 119 -8.81 14.92 -11.82
CA ASP A 119 -9.60 14.23 -12.83
C ASP A 119 -9.21 14.64 -14.26
N ALA A 120 -8.87 15.90 -14.48
CA ALA A 120 -8.31 16.36 -15.74
C ALA A 120 -6.94 15.75 -16.03
N VAL A 121 -5.99 15.86 -15.08
CA VAL A 121 -4.62 15.36 -15.25
C VAL A 121 -4.57 13.83 -15.39
N ARG A 122 -5.37 13.10 -14.62
CA ARG A 122 -5.31 11.63 -14.59
C ARG A 122 -5.76 10.98 -15.90
N SER A 123 -6.53 11.71 -16.71
CA SER A 123 -7.01 11.23 -18.00
C SER A 123 -5.86 10.98 -18.99
N TYR A 124 -4.72 11.66 -18.77
CA TYR A 124 -3.51 11.52 -19.56
C TYR A 124 -2.60 10.40 -19.04
N TRP A 125 -1.89 9.76 -19.97
CA TRP A 125 -0.86 8.79 -19.64
C TRP A 125 0.27 9.48 -18.89
N ARG A 126 0.86 8.77 -17.92
CA ARG A 126 1.89 9.32 -17.02
C ARG A 126 3.04 10.03 -17.75
N ARG A 127 3.53 9.46 -18.85
CA ARG A 127 4.62 10.05 -19.66
C ARG A 127 4.21 11.28 -20.48
N GLU A 128 2.91 11.47 -20.68
CA GLU A 128 2.34 12.55 -21.50
C GLU A 128 1.83 13.71 -20.64
N ARG A 129 1.83 13.58 -19.32
CA ARG A 129 1.33 14.60 -18.39
C ARG A 129 2.19 15.86 -18.33
N HIS A 130 3.41 15.81 -18.85
CA HIS A 130 4.42 16.85 -18.61
C HIS A 130 3.91 18.25 -18.96
N SER A 131 3.35 18.45 -20.16
CA SER A 131 2.85 19.77 -20.59
C SER A 131 1.74 20.33 -19.70
N ILE A 132 0.77 19.49 -19.33
CA ILE A 132 -0.35 19.91 -18.48
C ILE A 132 0.12 20.18 -17.06
N LEU A 133 1.10 19.41 -16.59
CA LEU A 133 1.69 19.62 -15.28
C LEU A 133 2.54 20.88 -15.21
N GLU A 134 3.16 21.30 -16.31
CA GLU A 134 3.83 22.60 -16.43
C GLU A 134 2.81 23.74 -16.33
N ASP A 135 1.68 23.65 -17.04
CA ASP A 135 0.60 24.63 -16.95
C ASP A 135 0.05 24.74 -15.52
N VAL A 136 -0.22 23.60 -14.87
CA VAL A 136 -0.67 23.57 -13.47
C VAL A 136 0.39 24.17 -12.55
N ARG A 137 1.67 23.82 -12.74
CA ARG A 137 2.79 24.37 -11.95
C ARG A 137 2.92 25.88 -12.10
N ALA A 138 2.68 26.42 -13.30
CA ALA A 138 2.69 27.86 -13.55
C ALA A 138 1.63 28.61 -12.72
N THR A 139 0.50 27.96 -12.40
CA THR A 139 -0.54 28.53 -11.52
C THR A 139 -0.21 28.45 -10.03
N GLN A 140 0.86 27.74 -9.64
CA GLN A 140 1.24 27.47 -8.25
C GLN A 140 0.10 26.84 -7.44
N PHE A 141 -0.68 25.96 -8.06
CA PHE A 141 -1.86 25.36 -7.46
C PHE A 141 -1.52 24.53 -6.21
N GLY A 142 -0.52 23.66 -6.30
CA GLY A 142 -0.05 22.83 -5.19
C GLY A 142 0.41 23.68 -4.00
N ARG A 143 1.17 24.74 -4.27
CA ARG A 143 1.61 25.70 -3.25
C ARG A 143 0.44 26.37 -2.56
N ARG A 144 -0.55 26.85 -3.32
CA ARG A 144 -1.74 27.51 -2.77
C ARG A 144 -2.54 26.56 -1.89
N ALA A 145 -2.78 25.33 -2.37
CA ALA A 145 -3.47 24.30 -1.61
C ALA A 145 -2.76 23.94 -0.29
N LEU A 146 -1.43 23.82 -0.30
CA LEU A 146 -0.64 23.59 0.91
C LEU A 146 -0.65 24.77 1.86
N LEU A 147 -0.53 26.01 1.36
CA LEU A 147 -0.59 27.20 2.20
C LEU A 147 -1.97 27.36 2.86
N SER A 148 -3.07 27.08 2.16
CA SER A 148 -4.40 27.05 2.77
C SER A 148 -4.48 26.03 3.91
N CYS A 149 -3.82 24.88 3.75
CA CYS A 149 -3.72 23.85 4.79
C CYS A 149 -2.86 24.27 5.99
N LEU A 150 -1.82 25.07 5.78
CA LEU A 150 -0.99 25.62 6.86
C LEU A 150 -1.68 26.76 7.61
N GLN A 151 -2.46 27.58 6.89
CA GLN A 151 -3.27 28.65 7.47
C GLN A 151 -4.45 28.10 8.28
N GLU A 152 -5.08 27.02 7.80
CA GLU A 152 -6.18 26.34 8.48
C GLU A 152 -5.88 24.83 8.65
N PRO A 153 -5.10 24.46 9.68
CA PRO A 153 -4.66 23.08 9.91
C PRO A 153 -5.80 22.07 10.08
N SER A 154 -7.01 22.52 10.44
CA SER A 154 -8.18 21.63 10.55
C SER A 154 -8.55 21.00 9.20
N PHE A 155 -8.22 21.64 8.07
CA PHE A 155 -8.42 21.08 6.74
C PHE A 155 -7.60 19.80 6.52
N LEU A 156 -6.34 19.78 6.96
CA LEU A 156 -5.47 18.59 6.84
C LEU A 156 -6.03 17.40 7.63
N LEU A 157 -6.45 17.64 8.88
CA LEU A 157 -7.09 16.61 9.69
C LEU A 157 -8.38 16.09 9.04
N ALA A 158 -9.24 17.00 8.59
CA ALA A 158 -10.51 16.63 7.97
C ALA A 158 -10.29 15.80 6.67
N MET A 159 -9.33 16.19 5.85
CA MET A 159 -8.93 15.44 4.65
C MET A 159 -8.39 14.05 5.01
N ALA A 160 -7.43 13.97 5.94
CA ALA A 160 -6.82 12.71 6.35
C ALA A 160 -7.82 11.71 6.97
N ARG A 161 -8.88 12.21 7.60
CA ARG A 161 -9.96 11.40 8.19
C ARG A 161 -10.98 10.92 7.17
N SER A 162 -11.42 11.80 6.28
CA SER A 162 -12.66 11.60 5.52
C SER A 162 -12.51 11.72 4.00
N GLN A 163 -11.48 12.41 3.51
CA GLN A 163 -11.24 12.69 2.09
C GLN A 163 -9.88 12.13 1.64
N ARG A 164 -9.66 10.82 1.83
CA ARG A 164 -8.36 10.18 1.54
C ARG A 164 -7.80 10.55 0.16
N SER A 165 -8.65 10.53 -0.87
CA SER A 165 -8.21 10.87 -2.23
C SER A 165 -7.69 12.30 -2.35
N CYS A 166 -8.25 13.26 -1.61
CA CYS A 166 -7.75 14.64 -1.61
C CYS A 166 -6.35 14.74 -1.00
N CYS A 167 -5.98 13.90 -0.02
CA CYS A 167 -4.60 13.82 0.45
C CYS A 167 -3.65 13.34 -0.65
N ASP A 168 -4.05 12.33 -1.42
CA ASP A 168 -3.27 11.81 -2.54
C ASP A 168 -3.10 12.87 -3.65
N TYR A 169 -4.15 13.66 -3.92
CA TYR A 169 -4.11 14.72 -4.94
C TYR A 169 -3.27 15.91 -4.47
N LEU A 170 -3.42 16.34 -3.21
CA LEU A 170 -2.60 17.39 -2.63
C LEU A 170 -1.12 17.02 -2.69
N ALA A 171 -0.77 15.80 -2.28
CA ALA A 171 0.59 15.29 -2.35
C ALA A 171 1.11 15.24 -3.79
N TYR A 172 0.27 14.84 -4.75
CA TYR A 172 0.64 14.79 -6.17
C TYR A 172 1.00 16.17 -6.73
N PHE A 173 0.21 17.20 -6.44
CA PHE A 173 0.49 18.56 -6.87
C PHE A 173 1.63 19.20 -6.08
N ALA A 174 1.83 18.81 -4.81
CA ALA A 174 3.00 19.23 -4.03
C ALA A 174 4.30 18.72 -4.66
N VAL A 175 4.39 17.44 -5.02
CA VAL A 175 5.56 16.88 -5.72
C VAL A 175 5.76 17.51 -7.09
N ASN A 176 4.69 17.79 -7.82
CA ASN A 176 4.77 18.46 -9.13
C ASN A 176 5.47 19.82 -9.06
N GLU A 177 5.32 20.52 -7.94
CA GLU A 177 5.84 21.85 -7.69
C GLU A 177 7.11 21.86 -6.83
N ASP A 178 7.69 20.67 -6.55
CA ASP A 178 8.86 20.47 -5.69
C ASP A 178 8.68 21.05 -4.27
N LEU A 179 7.54 20.79 -3.65
CA LEU A 179 7.12 21.33 -2.35
C LEU A 179 7.20 20.32 -1.19
N GLU A 180 7.97 19.24 -1.33
CA GLU A 180 8.10 18.18 -0.32
C GLU A 180 8.52 18.75 1.04
N GLN A 181 9.42 19.73 1.07
CA GLN A 181 9.88 20.38 2.32
C GLN A 181 8.75 21.12 3.05
N ILE A 182 7.85 21.79 2.32
CA ILE A 182 6.66 22.42 2.90
C ILE A 182 5.69 21.34 3.39
N PHE A 183 5.58 20.23 2.66
CA PHE A 183 4.75 19.11 3.07
C PHE A 183 5.25 18.47 4.37
N TYR A 184 6.55 18.35 4.59
CA TYR A 184 7.11 17.88 5.86
C TYR A 184 6.81 18.83 7.02
N GLN A 185 6.74 20.15 6.79
CA GLN A 185 6.29 21.10 7.81
C GLN A 185 4.84 20.81 8.23
N CYS A 186 3.96 20.44 7.29
CA CYS A 186 2.60 20.00 7.61
C CYS A 186 2.59 18.77 8.52
N LEU A 187 3.52 17.82 8.34
CA LEU A 187 3.62 16.61 9.18
C LEU A 187 4.04 16.93 10.62
N ARG A 188 4.81 18.01 10.82
CA ARG A 188 5.26 18.46 12.15
C ARG A 188 4.20 19.23 12.94
N LEU A 189 3.08 19.62 12.31
CA LEU A 189 2.03 20.34 13.01
C LEU A 189 1.54 19.57 14.25
N PRO A 190 1.34 20.23 15.41
CA PRO A 190 0.94 19.60 16.66
C PRO A 190 -0.57 19.30 16.69
N LEU A 191 -1.08 18.66 15.64
CA LEU A 191 -2.48 18.32 15.49
C LEU A 191 -2.76 16.99 16.18
N ASN A 192 -3.42 17.03 17.33
CA ASN A 192 -3.87 15.84 18.03
C ASN A 192 -5.40 15.71 17.93
N ASP A 193 -5.86 14.66 17.26
CA ASP A 193 -7.30 14.38 17.05
C ASP A 193 -7.88 13.48 18.15
N GLY A 194 -7.29 13.48 19.36
CA GLY A 194 -7.74 12.71 20.52
C GLY A 194 -7.96 11.22 20.23
N LYS A 195 -9.16 10.85 19.76
CA LYS A 195 -9.58 9.49 19.39
C LYS A 195 -8.80 8.86 18.22
N PHE A 196 -8.20 9.64 17.31
CA PHE A 196 -7.50 9.11 16.12
C PHE A 196 -5.97 9.27 16.20
N GLY A 197 -5.44 9.85 17.30
CA GLY A 197 -4.00 10.01 17.53
C GLY A 197 -3.23 10.60 16.34
N LEU A 198 -2.00 10.14 16.14
CA LEU A 198 -1.09 10.62 15.08
C LEU A 198 -1.26 9.90 13.73
N HIS A 199 -2.29 9.06 13.56
CA HIS A 199 -2.49 8.25 12.34
C HIS A 199 -2.59 9.06 11.05
N TRP A 200 -2.99 10.33 11.14
CA TRP A 200 -3.10 11.23 9.99
C TRP A 200 -1.72 11.51 9.35
N ARG A 201 -0.65 11.57 10.15
CA ARG A 201 0.73 11.81 9.66
C ARG A 201 1.17 10.71 8.70
N GLY A 202 1.00 9.46 9.11
CA GLY A 202 1.41 8.31 8.29
C GLY A 202 0.60 8.17 7.01
N ARG A 203 -0.65 8.66 7.02
CA ARG A 203 -1.47 8.73 5.81
C ARG A 203 -0.98 9.80 4.85
N LEU A 204 -0.71 11.01 5.34
CA LEU A 204 -0.17 12.09 4.51
C LEU A 204 1.20 11.73 3.95
N LEU A 205 2.08 11.15 4.77
CA LEU A 205 3.38 10.68 4.30
C LEU A 205 3.25 9.56 3.26
N SER A 206 2.31 8.61 3.48
CA SER A 206 1.98 7.62 2.46
C SER A 206 1.56 8.26 1.14
N SER A 207 0.72 9.30 1.17
CA SER A 207 0.28 10.02 -0.02
C SER A 207 1.47 10.69 -0.74
N LEU A 208 2.41 11.27 0.01
CA LEU A 208 3.63 11.87 -0.53
C LEU A 208 4.56 10.84 -1.19
N CYS A 209 4.80 9.71 -0.53
CA CYS A 209 5.58 8.60 -1.11
C CYS A 209 4.95 8.10 -2.41
N CYS A 210 3.62 7.89 -2.41
CA CYS A 210 2.87 7.51 -3.60
C CYS A 210 2.96 8.56 -4.71
N ALA A 211 2.90 9.85 -4.36
CA ALA A 211 3.01 10.95 -5.32
C ALA A 211 4.38 10.96 -6.00
N ASN A 212 5.46 10.87 -5.24
CA ASN A 212 6.82 10.75 -5.78
C ASN A 212 6.96 9.50 -6.67
N PHE A 213 6.39 8.38 -6.22
CA PHE A 213 6.31 7.17 -7.02
C PHE A 213 5.47 7.33 -8.30
N MET A 214 4.49 8.23 -8.35
CA MET A 214 3.62 8.52 -9.51
C MET A 214 4.19 9.57 -10.47
N HIS A 215 5.18 10.36 -10.05
CA HIS A 215 5.96 11.25 -10.92
C HIS A 215 7.18 10.56 -11.55
N ASN A 216 7.87 9.68 -10.81
CA ASN A 216 9.01 8.90 -11.33
C ASN A 216 8.75 7.91 -12.50
N THR A 217 9.05 8.29 -13.73
CA THR A 217 8.88 7.41 -14.90
C THR A 217 10.03 6.40 -15.10
N SER A 218 11.13 6.54 -14.38
CA SER A 218 12.22 5.55 -14.35
C SER A 218 11.78 4.30 -13.57
N GLN A 219 12.32 3.12 -13.86
CA GLN A 219 11.94 1.89 -13.16
C GLN A 219 12.58 1.80 -11.76
N SER A 220 12.73 2.94 -11.07
CA SER A 220 13.32 3.10 -9.74
C SER A 220 12.26 3.52 -8.71
N ALA A 221 12.45 3.11 -7.47
CA ALA A 221 11.67 3.54 -6.31
C ALA A 221 12.40 4.56 -5.42
N ASP A 222 13.59 5.02 -5.79
CA ASP A 222 14.51 5.78 -4.91
C ASP A 222 13.87 7.06 -4.39
N ARG A 223 13.26 7.87 -5.27
CA ARG A 223 12.63 9.13 -4.86
C ARG A 223 11.53 8.91 -3.80
N ALA A 224 10.77 7.81 -3.91
CA ALA A 224 9.75 7.47 -2.92
C ALA A 224 10.34 6.92 -1.62
N LEU A 225 11.46 6.18 -1.69
CA LEU A 225 12.20 5.71 -0.52
C LEU A 225 12.84 6.87 0.25
N HIS A 226 13.55 7.79 -0.43
CA HIS A 226 14.07 9.01 0.21
C HIS A 226 12.95 9.84 0.85
N THR A 227 11.82 9.98 0.17
CA THR A 227 10.63 10.65 0.75
C THR A 227 10.17 9.99 2.04
N LEU A 228 10.19 8.66 2.09
CA LEU A 228 9.82 7.90 3.27
C LEU A 228 10.79 8.17 4.42
N PHE A 229 12.11 8.13 4.18
CA PHE A 229 13.12 8.33 5.21
C PHE A 229 13.13 9.77 5.74
N GLU A 230 13.12 10.77 4.86
CA GLU A 230 13.01 12.18 5.27
C GLU A 230 11.69 12.44 6.05
N GLY A 231 10.60 11.84 5.59
CA GLY A 231 9.32 11.93 6.29
C GLY A 231 9.30 11.20 7.63
N TYR A 232 10.01 10.07 7.74
CA TYR A 232 10.23 9.36 9.00
C TYR A 232 10.95 10.28 9.98
N GLU A 233 12.08 10.84 9.58
CA GLU A 233 12.83 11.82 10.37
C GLU A 233 11.96 13.01 10.78
N ALA A 234 11.17 13.58 9.85
CA ALA A 234 10.30 14.70 10.16
C ALA A 234 9.19 14.36 11.18
N VAL A 235 8.71 13.11 11.20
CA VAL A 235 7.71 12.64 12.17
C VAL A 235 8.35 12.32 13.52
N THR A 236 9.62 11.92 13.54
CA THR A 236 10.34 11.51 14.76
C THR A 236 11.26 12.59 15.35
N SER A 237 11.59 13.66 14.62
CA SER A 237 12.59 14.68 15.02
C SER A 237 12.24 15.44 16.30
N ASP A 238 10.95 15.61 16.58
CA ASP A 238 10.46 16.34 17.76
C ASP A 238 10.36 15.44 19.01
N LEU A 239 10.82 14.19 18.91
CA LEU A 239 10.82 13.22 19.99
C LEU A 239 12.26 13.06 20.49
N PRO A 240 12.50 13.08 21.81
CA PRO A 240 13.84 12.91 22.35
C PRO A 240 14.46 11.62 21.82
N SER A 241 15.72 11.71 21.42
CA SER A 241 16.53 10.61 20.88
C SER A 241 16.47 9.38 21.78
N LEU A 242 16.30 8.20 21.18
CA LEU A 242 16.28 6.88 21.82
C LEU A 242 17.47 6.60 22.75
N ASP A 243 18.58 7.32 22.59
CA ASP A 243 19.82 7.11 23.35
C ASP A 243 19.85 7.73 24.75
N GLN A 244 18.79 8.43 25.18
CA GLN A 244 18.74 8.99 26.52
C GLN A 244 17.40 8.73 27.22
N GLN A 245 17.49 7.92 28.29
CA GLN A 245 16.69 7.95 29.52
C GLN A 245 15.68 6.82 29.75
N SER A 246 15.80 6.29 30.97
CA SER A 246 15.03 5.22 31.59
C SER A 246 13.75 5.75 32.26
N VAL A 247 12.58 5.65 31.62
CA VAL A 247 11.26 5.67 32.29
C VAL A 247 10.28 4.74 31.55
N GLN A 248 10.33 3.45 31.89
CA GLN A 248 9.73 2.31 31.16
C GLN A 248 8.24 2.46 30.72
N ASP A 249 7.40 3.24 31.42
CA ASP A 249 5.98 3.38 31.06
C ASP A 249 5.66 4.58 30.14
N LYS A 250 6.39 5.70 30.26
CA LYS A 250 6.21 6.85 29.36
C LYS A 250 6.85 6.59 28.00
N ASP A 251 7.88 5.77 27.97
CA ASP A 251 8.64 5.47 26.76
C ASP A 251 7.87 4.50 25.84
N ARG A 252 7.15 3.53 26.42
CA ARG A 252 6.29 2.61 25.66
C ARG A 252 5.16 3.34 24.93
N ALA A 253 4.49 4.28 25.59
CA ALA A 253 3.43 5.08 24.98
C ALA A 253 3.96 5.97 23.83
N LYS A 254 5.16 6.56 23.99
CA LYS A 254 5.81 7.34 22.93
C LYS A 254 6.22 6.50 21.73
N LEU A 255 6.77 5.30 21.95
CA LEU A 255 7.09 4.32 20.90
C LEU A 255 5.83 3.82 20.18
N GLU A 256 4.71 3.69 20.89
CA GLU A 256 3.40 3.43 20.30
C GLU A 256 2.97 4.58 19.40
N ASP A 257 3.02 5.82 19.87
CA ASP A 257 2.65 7.00 19.10
C ASP A 257 3.50 7.19 17.84
N GLN A 258 4.82 6.94 17.91
CA GLN A 258 5.73 6.94 16.75
C GLN A 258 5.32 5.92 15.70
N HIS A 259 5.08 4.68 16.11
CA HIS A 259 4.65 3.64 15.19
C HIS A 259 3.28 3.97 14.57
N LEU A 260 2.33 4.50 15.35
CA LEU A 260 1.03 4.92 14.84
C LEU A 260 1.16 6.06 13.81
N ALA A 261 2.10 6.98 14.04
CA ALA A 261 2.37 8.12 13.17
C ALA A 261 3.00 7.75 11.83
N PHE A 262 3.64 6.59 11.71
CA PHE A 262 4.41 6.23 10.50
C PHE A 262 3.97 4.91 9.82
N SER A 263 3.29 4.01 10.54
CA SER A 263 2.90 2.67 10.06
C SER A 263 2.15 2.65 8.72
N HIS A 264 1.26 3.62 8.47
CA HIS A 264 0.55 3.72 7.20
C HIS A 264 1.50 3.91 6.00
N ALA A 265 2.56 4.72 6.15
CA ALA A 265 3.55 4.95 5.11
C ALA A 265 4.40 3.69 4.87
N LEU A 266 4.83 3.01 5.94
CA LEU A 266 5.54 1.72 5.84
C LEU A 266 4.76 0.68 5.04
N PHE A 267 3.49 0.45 5.39
CA PHE A 267 2.69 -0.57 4.72
C PHE A 267 2.37 -0.22 3.27
N SER A 268 2.21 1.07 2.96
CA SER A 268 2.05 1.53 1.59
C SER A 268 3.32 1.35 0.78
N MET A 269 4.48 1.75 1.30
CA MET A 269 5.76 1.56 0.63
C MET A 269 6.08 0.08 0.39
N ARG A 270 5.86 -0.78 1.39
CA ARG A 270 5.96 -2.23 1.22
C ARG A 270 5.05 -2.75 0.09
N SER A 271 3.85 -2.19 -0.04
CA SER A 271 2.91 -2.58 -1.10
C SER A 271 3.33 -2.08 -2.48
N LEU A 272 3.96 -0.90 -2.54
CA LEU A 272 4.54 -0.33 -3.76
C LEU A 272 5.73 -1.16 -4.22
N LEU A 273 6.72 -1.40 -3.36
CA LEU A 273 7.96 -2.10 -3.70
C LEU A 273 7.74 -3.56 -4.10
N ALA A 274 6.80 -4.25 -3.45
CA ALA A 274 6.45 -5.63 -3.77
C ALA A 274 5.29 -5.73 -4.81
N ASP A 275 5.28 -4.85 -5.80
CA ASP A 275 4.20 -4.77 -6.79
C ASP A 275 4.02 -6.07 -7.57
N ARG A 276 2.82 -6.66 -7.44
CA ARG A 276 2.47 -7.96 -8.03
C ARG A 276 2.41 -7.97 -9.55
N SER A 277 2.32 -6.80 -10.19
CA SER A 277 2.29 -6.72 -11.65
C SER A 277 3.69 -6.73 -12.27
N ARG A 278 4.76 -6.72 -11.48
CA ARG A 278 6.14 -6.65 -11.99
C ARG A 278 6.91 -7.92 -11.69
N LEU A 279 7.51 -8.51 -12.72
CA LEU A 279 8.34 -9.70 -12.58
C LEU A 279 9.66 -9.44 -11.86
N LEU A 280 10.20 -8.21 -11.89
CA LEU A 280 11.51 -7.89 -11.30
C LEU A 280 11.45 -6.68 -10.33
N GLY A 281 10.25 -6.31 -9.87
CA GLY A 281 10.08 -5.12 -9.02
C GLY A 281 10.58 -3.84 -9.72
N TYR A 282 11.57 -3.17 -9.13
CA TYR A 282 12.12 -1.89 -9.57
C TYR A 282 13.64 -2.00 -9.74
N PRO A 283 14.13 -2.50 -10.90
CA PRO A 283 15.53 -2.88 -11.08
C PRO A 283 16.52 -1.72 -10.98
N ASP A 284 16.07 -0.49 -11.25
CA ASP A 284 16.92 0.71 -11.19
C ASP A 284 17.01 1.29 -9.77
N THR A 285 16.33 0.69 -8.79
CA THR A 285 16.36 1.15 -7.39
C THR A 285 17.70 0.83 -6.75
N ASP A 286 18.24 1.76 -5.97
CA ASP A 286 19.43 1.52 -5.16
C ASP A 286 19.15 0.39 -4.14
N PRO A 287 19.91 -0.73 -4.19
CA PRO A 287 19.73 -1.83 -3.25
C PRO A 287 20.02 -1.44 -1.81
N ASP A 288 20.99 -0.54 -1.57
CA ASP A 288 21.35 -0.18 -0.19
C ASP A 288 20.18 0.58 0.46
N LEU A 289 19.51 1.43 -0.32
CA LEU A 289 18.29 2.13 0.07
C LEU A 289 17.10 1.16 0.26
N TYR A 290 17.01 0.10 -0.54
CA TYR A 290 16.00 -0.94 -0.39
C TYR A 290 16.23 -1.78 0.88
N ASP A 291 17.47 -2.17 1.15
CA ASP A 291 17.87 -2.92 2.35
C ASP A 291 17.62 -2.08 3.61
N GLU A 292 17.95 -0.79 3.59
CA GLU A 292 17.61 0.15 4.68
C GLU A 292 16.10 0.18 4.96
N PHE A 293 15.27 0.10 3.91
CA PHE A 293 13.82 0.03 4.07
C PHE A 293 13.37 -1.28 4.72
N ILE A 294 13.98 -2.41 4.36
CA ILE A 294 13.69 -3.70 5.01
C ILE A 294 14.02 -3.61 6.50
N GLU A 295 15.18 -3.05 6.86
CA GLU A 295 15.57 -2.86 8.27
C GLU A 295 14.61 -1.94 9.03
N LEU A 296 14.15 -0.85 8.39
CA LEU A 296 13.13 0.00 8.98
C LEU A 296 11.78 -0.75 9.14
N PHE A 297 11.41 -1.61 8.18
CA PHE A 297 10.18 -2.38 8.22
C PHE A 297 10.17 -3.46 9.32
N LYS A 298 11.33 -4.02 9.68
CA LYS A 298 11.50 -4.92 10.85
C LYS A 298 11.12 -4.27 12.18
N LYS A 299 11.08 -2.93 12.25
CA LYS A 299 10.61 -2.18 13.44
C LYS A 299 9.08 -2.04 13.51
N SER A 300 8.35 -2.62 12.56
CA SER A 300 6.87 -2.60 12.55
C SER A 300 6.27 -3.49 13.65
N LYS A 301 5.14 -3.07 14.22
CA LYS A 301 4.40 -3.82 15.27
C LYS A 301 3.45 -4.88 14.70
N LEU A 302 3.85 -5.54 13.60
CA LEU A 302 3.13 -6.72 13.11
C LEU A 302 3.44 -7.93 14.01
N SER A 303 2.61 -8.97 13.96
CA SER A 303 3.01 -10.25 14.55
C SER A 303 4.24 -10.79 13.81
N ALA A 304 5.08 -11.56 14.49
CA ALA A 304 6.33 -12.11 13.93
C ALA A 304 6.09 -12.78 12.57
N PHE A 305 5.01 -13.55 12.44
CA PHE A 305 4.63 -14.19 11.18
C PHE A 305 4.20 -13.20 10.09
N ASP A 306 3.33 -12.24 10.40
CA ASP A 306 2.86 -11.28 9.39
C ASP A 306 4.02 -10.38 8.92
N GLN A 307 4.99 -10.10 9.80
CA GLN A 307 6.23 -9.40 9.47
C GLN A 307 7.14 -10.27 8.58
N ALA A 308 7.41 -11.52 8.97
CA ALA A 308 8.23 -12.45 8.19
C ALA A 308 7.65 -12.69 6.78
N TRP A 309 6.32 -12.80 6.67
CA TRP A 309 5.61 -12.86 5.39
C TRP A 309 5.88 -11.64 4.51
N ASP A 310 5.80 -10.45 5.09
CA ASP A 310 6.00 -9.20 4.36
C ASP A 310 7.46 -8.97 3.96
N ILE A 311 8.42 -9.34 4.83
CA ILE A 311 9.86 -9.28 4.55
C ILE A 311 10.25 -10.30 3.49
N ALA A 312 9.81 -11.56 3.59
CA ALA A 312 10.05 -12.57 2.56
C ALA A 312 9.51 -12.11 1.20
N ARG A 313 8.36 -11.43 1.21
CA ARG A 313 7.84 -10.82 -0.01
C ARG A 313 8.72 -9.69 -0.54
N LEU A 314 9.35 -8.86 0.29
CA LEU A 314 10.26 -7.82 -0.19
C LEU A 314 11.53 -8.42 -0.82
N HIS A 315 12.12 -9.45 -0.20
CA HIS A 315 13.31 -10.14 -0.74
C HIS A 315 13.07 -10.76 -2.13
N MET A 316 11.87 -11.29 -2.38
CA MET A 316 11.50 -11.81 -3.70
C MET A 316 11.35 -10.72 -4.80
N TYR A 317 11.40 -9.43 -4.46
CA TYR A 317 11.31 -8.28 -5.38
C TYR A 317 12.51 -7.34 -5.26
N HIS A 318 13.56 -7.77 -4.58
CA HIS A 318 14.76 -6.97 -4.36
C HIS A 318 15.49 -6.68 -5.70
N PRO A 319 15.98 -5.44 -5.94
CA PRO A 319 16.49 -5.02 -7.25
C PRO A 319 17.73 -5.77 -7.74
N ARG A 320 18.57 -6.29 -6.84
CA ARG A 320 19.82 -7.00 -7.22
C ARG A 320 19.90 -8.46 -6.77
N LYS A 321 19.11 -8.87 -5.78
CA LYS A 321 19.27 -10.14 -5.05
C LYS A 321 17.89 -10.76 -4.85
N LEU A 322 17.37 -11.41 -5.88
CA LEU A 322 16.11 -12.14 -5.75
C LEU A 322 16.35 -13.33 -4.84
N ASP A 323 15.92 -13.23 -3.58
CA ASP A 323 16.15 -14.27 -2.58
C ASP A 323 14.83 -14.99 -2.26
N ASP A 324 14.77 -16.28 -2.60
CA ASP A 324 13.66 -17.19 -2.30
C ASP A 324 13.73 -17.74 -0.88
N GLN A 325 14.92 -17.78 -0.25
CA GLN A 325 15.14 -18.52 0.99
C GLN A 325 14.26 -18.06 2.15
N PRO A 326 14.01 -16.76 2.38
CA PRO A 326 13.06 -16.30 3.39
C PRO A 326 11.65 -16.83 3.15
N ALA A 327 11.22 -16.91 1.89
CA ALA A 327 9.89 -17.41 1.53
C ALA A 327 9.83 -18.94 1.69
N VAL A 328 10.82 -19.68 1.21
CA VAL A 328 10.90 -21.14 1.34
C VAL A 328 10.90 -21.55 2.82
N ARG A 329 11.75 -20.91 3.65
CA ARG A 329 11.81 -21.17 5.10
C ARG A 329 10.46 -20.93 5.77
N LEU A 330 9.80 -19.80 5.47
CA LEU A 330 8.47 -19.49 5.99
C LEU A 330 7.44 -20.55 5.58
N LEU A 331 7.45 -21.01 4.33
CA LEU A 331 6.53 -22.03 3.83
C LEU A 331 6.81 -23.40 4.47
N ARG A 332 8.06 -23.77 4.68
CA ARG A 332 8.45 -25.01 5.38
C ARG A 332 8.03 -24.97 6.85
N ASP A 333 8.20 -23.84 7.52
CA ASP A 333 7.72 -23.64 8.89
C ASP A 333 6.19 -23.77 8.97
N VAL A 334 5.45 -23.10 8.08
CA VAL A 334 3.99 -23.30 7.96
C VAL A 334 3.65 -24.76 7.64
N ALA A 335 4.50 -25.45 6.88
CA ALA A 335 4.28 -26.85 6.56
C ALA A 335 4.53 -27.80 7.74
N GLN A 336 5.33 -27.41 8.73
CA GLN A 336 5.56 -28.20 9.92
C GLN A 336 4.55 -27.82 11.02
N ASN A 337 4.36 -26.52 11.21
CA ASN A 337 3.72 -25.92 12.39
C ASN A 337 2.35 -25.32 12.11
N GLY A 338 1.92 -25.22 10.85
CA GLY A 338 0.67 -24.54 10.45
C GLY A 338 0.75 -23.01 10.57
N PHE A 339 -0.28 -22.30 10.13
CA PHE A 339 -0.32 -20.84 10.32
C PHE A 339 -0.53 -20.47 11.80
N PRO A 340 0.17 -19.45 12.30
CA PRO A 340 -0.12 -18.86 13.60
C PRO A 340 -1.55 -18.35 13.67
N THR A 341 -2.19 -18.57 14.82
CA THR A 341 -3.63 -18.33 14.97
C THR A 341 -4.04 -16.86 14.90
N ASP A 342 -3.11 -15.96 15.20
CA ASP A 342 -3.22 -14.52 15.16
C ASP A 342 -2.86 -13.93 13.78
N SER A 343 -2.35 -14.73 12.84
CA SER A 343 -2.00 -14.25 11.50
C SER A 343 -3.22 -13.72 10.74
N ARG A 344 -3.02 -12.61 10.00
CA ARG A 344 -4.03 -12.10 9.05
C ARG A 344 -4.39 -13.12 7.96
N VAL A 345 -3.49 -14.04 7.61
CA VAL A 345 -3.73 -15.09 6.61
C VAL A 345 -4.91 -15.98 7.04
N VAL A 346 -4.99 -16.29 8.33
CA VAL A 346 -6.08 -17.06 8.93
C VAL A 346 -7.32 -16.20 9.14
N ARG A 347 -7.17 -15.02 9.76
CA ARG A 347 -8.28 -14.11 10.11
C ARG A 347 -9.06 -13.66 8.89
N ASP A 348 -8.37 -13.33 7.80
CA ASP A 348 -8.93 -12.78 6.57
C ASP A 348 -8.84 -13.75 5.38
N ARG A 349 -8.94 -15.07 5.63
CA ARG A 349 -8.72 -16.14 4.62
C ARG A 349 -9.31 -15.88 3.23
N LYS A 350 -10.56 -15.41 3.15
CA LYS A 350 -11.26 -15.14 1.88
C LYS A 350 -10.63 -13.98 1.11
N ARG A 351 -10.15 -12.95 1.82
CA ARG A 351 -9.49 -11.78 1.23
C ARG A 351 -8.02 -12.08 0.91
N MET A 352 -7.40 -12.97 1.69
CA MET A 352 -6.00 -13.34 1.55
C MET A 352 -5.75 -14.42 0.49
N ALA A 353 -6.75 -15.19 0.06
CA ALA A 353 -6.60 -16.29 -0.90
C ALA A 353 -5.75 -15.92 -2.15
N LYS A 354 -6.08 -14.80 -2.81
CA LYS A 354 -5.30 -14.32 -3.96
C LYS A 354 -3.87 -13.93 -3.56
N ALA A 355 -3.71 -13.23 -2.43
CA ALA A 355 -2.41 -12.81 -1.94
C ALA A 355 -1.48 -14.00 -1.59
N ILE A 356 -2.05 -15.09 -1.09
CA ILE A 356 -1.33 -16.34 -0.81
C ILE A 356 -0.91 -16.98 -2.13
N SER A 357 -1.83 -17.15 -3.08
CA SER A 357 -1.52 -17.72 -4.39
C SER A 357 -0.43 -16.91 -5.11
N ASP A 358 -0.57 -15.58 -5.18
CA ASP A 358 0.45 -14.69 -5.76
C ASP A 358 1.82 -14.84 -5.07
N PHE A 359 1.84 -15.05 -3.75
CA PHE A 359 3.08 -15.28 -2.98
C PHE A 359 3.71 -16.63 -3.33
N LEU A 360 2.92 -17.70 -3.39
CA LEU A 360 3.41 -19.04 -3.73
C LEU A 360 3.95 -19.11 -5.16
N THR A 361 3.22 -18.55 -6.13
CA THR A 361 3.69 -18.46 -7.52
C THR A 361 4.99 -17.69 -7.60
N ARG A 362 5.09 -16.55 -6.91
CA ARG A 362 6.32 -15.76 -6.92
C ARG A 362 7.49 -16.50 -6.28
N ALA A 363 7.29 -17.14 -5.13
CA ALA A 363 8.32 -17.89 -4.44
C ALA A 363 8.87 -19.03 -5.32
N ALA A 364 7.98 -19.75 -6.00
CA ALA A 364 8.38 -20.80 -6.94
C ALA A 364 9.17 -20.25 -8.14
N VAL A 365 8.72 -19.13 -8.74
CA VAL A 365 9.42 -18.49 -9.86
C VAL A 365 10.83 -18.02 -9.45
N VAL A 366 10.98 -17.44 -8.26
CA VAL A 366 12.29 -17.00 -7.77
C VAL A 366 13.19 -18.20 -7.43
N ALA A 367 12.64 -19.25 -6.80
CA ALA A 367 13.39 -20.47 -6.53
C ALA A 367 13.88 -21.14 -7.83
N GLU A 368 13.03 -21.23 -8.85
CA GLU A 368 13.41 -21.75 -10.17
C GLU A 368 14.48 -20.88 -10.85
N ALA A 369 14.36 -19.55 -10.76
CA ALA A 369 15.36 -18.62 -11.29
C ALA A 369 16.72 -18.72 -10.57
N ASN A 370 16.72 -19.15 -9.31
CA ASN A 370 17.91 -19.42 -8.51
C ASN A 370 18.39 -20.88 -8.61
N GLU A 371 17.89 -21.65 -9.59
CA GLU A 371 18.23 -23.06 -9.83
C GLU A 371 17.83 -24.03 -8.69
N ASN A 372 17.00 -23.58 -7.75
CA ASN A 372 16.43 -24.39 -6.66
C ASN A 372 15.15 -25.12 -7.13
N TYR A 373 15.29 -26.01 -8.11
CA TYR A 373 14.16 -26.72 -8.73
C TYR A 373 13.34 -27.58 -7.75
N GLU A 374 13.99 -28.18 -6.75
CA GLU A 374 13.30 -28.98 -5.73
C GLU A 374 12.30 -28.15 -4.92
N ASP A 375 12.72 -26.96 -4.48
CA ASP A 375 11.86 -26.05 -3.73
C ASP A 375 10.74 -25.47 -4.60
N ALA A 376 11.05 -25.07 -5.84
CA ALA A 376 10.04 -24.61 -6.79
C ALA A 376 8.95 -25.69 -7.04
N GLN A 377 9.38 -26.93 -7.27
CA GLN A 377 8.46 -28.06 -7.46
C GLN A 377 7.67 -28.34 -6.18
N TRP A 378 8.31 -28.35 -5.00
CA TRP A 378 7.63 -28.58 -3.72
C TRP A 378 6.54 -27.53 -3.45
N ILE A 379 6.84 -26.24 -3.70
CA ILE A 379 5.89 -25.14 -3.51
C ILE A 379 4.64 -25.34 -4.37
N LEU A 380 4.80 -25.49 -5.69
CA LEU A 380 3.66 -25.53 -6.63
C LEU A 380 2.91 -26.87 -6.60
N THR A 381 3.63 -27.99 -6.45
CA THR A 381 3.01 -29.31 -6.60
C THR A 381 2.53 -29.90 -5.28
N THR A 382 3.18 -29.56 -4.16
CA THR A 382 2.91 -30.18 -2.85
C THR A 382 2.25 -29.18 -1.90
N PHE A 383 2.89 -28.03 -1.65
CA PHE A 383 2.39 -27.06 -0.68
C PHE A 383 1.08 -26.42 -1.17
N GLU A 384 1.06 -25.88 -2.38
CA GLU A 384 -0.12 -25.21 -2.96
C GLU A 384 -1.34 -26.15 -3.04
N LYS A 385 -1.17 -27.40 -3.49
CA LYS A 385 -2.27 -28.38 -3.53
C LYS A 385 -2.84 -28.68 -2.15
N ARG A 386 -1.98 -28.87 -1.14
CA ARG A 386 -2.41 -29.14 0.24
C ARG A 386 -3.10 -27.92 0.85
N MET A 387 -2.61 -26.72 0.56
CA MET A 387 -3.25 -25.45 0.92
C MET A 387 -4.64 -25.30 0.28
N HIS A 388 -4.77 -25.50 -1.03
CA HIS A 388 -6.07 -25.41 -1.72
C HIS A 388 -7.08 -26.43 -1.21
N ARG A 389 -6.64 -27.66 -0.93
CA ARG A 389 -7.49 -28.67 -0.28
C ARG A 389 -7.97 -28.17 1.07
N ALA A 390 -7.08 -27.69 1.93
CA ALA A 390 -7.46 -27.21 3.26
C ALA A 390 -8.41 -26.00 3.22
N PHE A 391 -8.22 -25.08 2.28
CA PHE A 391 -9.03 -23.86 2.14
C PHE A 391 -10.37 -24.09 1.44
N SER A 392 -10.51 -25.15 0.63
CA SER A 392 -11.77 -25.49 -0.06
C SER A 392 -12.71 -26.34 0.78
N MET A 393 -12.23 -26.93 1.87
CA MET A 393 -13.03 -27.78 2.73
C MET A 393 -14.06 -27.02 3.57
N THR A 394 -15.25 -27.61 3.69
CA THR A 394 -16.28 -27.09 4.59
C THR A 394 -15.89 -27.34 6.06
N ARG A 395 -16.39 -26.52 6.98
CA ARG A 395 -16.13 -26.68 8.43
C ARG A 395 -16.52 -28.07 8.94
N LYS A 396 -17.63 -28.63 8.45
CA LYS A 396 -18.10 -29.98 8.81
C LYS A 396 -17.11 -31.05 8.33
N SER A 397 -16.68 -30.94 7.07
CA SER A 397 -15.70 -31.85 6.46
C SER A 397 -14.34 -31.76 7.14
N ALA A 398 -13.85 -30.55 7.43
CA ALA A 398 -12.59 -30.31 8.12
C ALA A 398 -12.58 -30.92 9.53
N LYS A 399 -13.66 -30.74 10.32
CA LYS A 399 -13.79 -31.37 11.64
C LYS A 399 -13.89 -32.89 11.58
N ALA A 400 -14.49 -33.45 10.53
CA ALA A 400 -14.56 -34.89 10.33
C ALA A 400 -13.19 -35.47 9.95
N GLU A 401 -12.43 -34.76 9.10
CA GLU A 401 -11.10 -35.19 8.67
C GLU A 401 -10.07 -35.11 9.79
N ILE A 402 -10.11 -34.06 10.63
CA ILE A 402 -9.26 -33.96 11.84
C ILE A 402 -9.49 -35.15 12.80
N ARG A 403 -10.70 -35.71 12.84
CA ARG A 403 -11.00 -36.88 13.69
C ARG A 403 -10.42 -38.19 13.13
N ASN A 404 -10.13 -38.24 11.82
CA ASN A 404 -9.45 -39.37 11.18
C ASN A 404 -7.93 -39.16 11.34
N ARG A 405 -7.30 -39.98 12.19
CA ARG A 405 -5.92 -39.84 12.72
C ARG A 405 -4.76 -39.93 11.70
N GLU A 406 -5.01 -39.83 10.40
CA GLU A 406 -4.02 -39.98 9.31
C GLU A 406 -3.60 -38.64 8.69
N MET A 407 -3.64 -37.56 9.46
CA MET A 407 -3.29 -36.22 8.96
C MET A 407 -1.88 -35.80 9.38
N THR A 408 -1.12 -35.21 8.44
CA THR A 408 0.08 -34.46 8.80
C THR A 408 -0.30 -33.25 9.67
N PRO A 409 0.50 -32.86 10.68
CA PRO A 409 0.24 -31.71 11.55
C PRO A 409 -0.12 -30.41 10.81
N MET A 410 0.48 -30.23 9.61
CA MET A 410 0.13 -29.17 8.67
C MET A 410 -1.36 -29.12 8.33
N ILE A 411 -1.91 -30.22 7.83
CA ILE A 411 -3.28 -30.27 7.31
C ILE A 411 -4.24 -30.15 8.49
N GLU A 412 -3.94 -30.77 9.63
CA GLU A 412 -4.74 -30.61 10.85
C GLU A 412 -4.86 -29.13 11.27
N ARG A 413 -3.74 -28.40 11.32
CA ARG A 413 -3.73 -26.98 11.70
C ARG A 413 -4.29 -26.04 10.63
N LEU A 414 -4.07 -26.34 9.33
CA LEU A 414 -4.70 -25.62 8.22
C LEU A 414 -6.23 -25.79 8.23
N LEU A 415 -6.71 -26.99 8.54
CA LEU A 415 -8.13 -27.28 8.72
C LEU A 415 -8.68 -26.65 10.01
N TRP A 416 -7.90 -26.59 11.08
CA TRP A 416 -8.26 -25.89 12.30
C TRP A 416 -8.47 -24.39 12.05
N ALA A 417 -7.54 -23.76 11.33
CA ALA A 417 -7.66 -22.38 10.84
C ALA A 417 -8.91 -22.19 9.95
N ALA A 418 -9.27 -23.18 9.12
CA ALA A 418 -10.47 -23.16 8.29
C ALA A 418 -11.79 -23.36 9.07
N THR A 419 -11.75 -23.87 10.31
CA THR A 419 -12.93 -24.18 11.13
C THR A 419 -13.23 -23.15 12.22
N ARG A 420 -12.39 -22.13 12.40
CA ARG A 420 -12.61 -21.08 13.40
C ARG A 420 -13.73 -20.14 12.94
N ASP A 421 -14.71 -19.90 13.81
CA ASP A 421 -15.72 -18.87 13.56
C ASP A 421 -15.00 -17.51 13.51
N SER A 422 -15.36 -16.68 12.55
CA SER A 422 -14.99 -15.26 12.56
C SER A 422 -15.75 -14.58 13.70
N ILE A 423 -15.34 -14.83 14.95
CA ILE A 423 -15.83 -14.06 16.09
C ILE A 423 -15.22 -12.66 15.94
N PRO A 424 -16.03 -11.59 15.85
CA PRO A 424 -15.49 -10.23 15.89
C PRO A 424 -14.73 -10.06 17.21
N PHE A 425 -13.44 -9.74 17.11
CA PHE A 425 -12.54 -9.57 18.25
C PHE A 425 -13.11 -8.50 19.20
N LYS A 426 -13.60 -8.90 20.38
CA LYS A 426 -13.50 -8.06 21.58
C LYS A 426 -12.05 -8.21 22.04
N ARG A 427 -11.27 -7.12 22.02
CA ARG A 427 -9.90 -7.08 22.56
C ARG A 427 -9.92 -7.66 23.98
N LEU A 428 -9.30 -8.81 24.16
CA LEU A 428 -8.84 -9.25 25.48
C LEU A 428 -7.44 -8.64 25.72
N PRO A 429 -7.07 -8.34 26.97
CA PRO A 429 -5.78 -7.72 27.29
C PRO A 429 -4.63 -8.66 26.90
N LEU A 430 -3.54 -8.08 26.41
CA LEU A 430 -2.30 -8.82 26.15
C LEU A 430 -1.73 -9.31 27.50
N ASP A 431 -1.79 -10.61 27.75
CA ASP A 431 -0.90 -11.26 28.71
C ASP A 431 0.18 -12.04 27.95
N GLN A 432 1.41 -11.55 28.15
CA GLN A 432 2.69 -12.25 28.27
C GLN A 432 2.88 -13.54 27.46
N VAL A 433 3.49 -13.39 26.27
CA VAL A 433 4.41 -14.40 25.72
C VAL A 433 5.69 -13.64 25.37
N SER A 434 6.82 -14.10 25.92
CA SER A 434 8.13 -13.47 25.80
C SER A 434 8.61 -13.44 24.34
N ASP A 435 9.01 -12.26 23.86
CA ASP A 435 9.46 -11.97 22.49
C ASP A 435 10.93 -12.39 22.19
N SER A 436 11.62 -13.08 23.11
CA SER A 436 13.07 -13.33 22.97
C SER A 436 13.46 -14.59 22.17
N GLU A 437 12.60 -15.61 22.10
CA GLU A 437 13.02 -16.94 21.60
C GLU A 437 13.06 -17.08 20.06
N PHE A 438 12.51 -16.12 19.30
CA PHE A 438 12.52 -16.21 17.83
C PHE A 438 13.84 -15.75 17.20
N TRP A 439 14.58 -14.85 17.87
CA TRP A 439 15.79 -14.24 17.30
C TRP A 439 17.07 -15.00 17.63
N GLU A 440 17.13 -15.76 18.74
CA GLU A 440 18.35 -16.51 19.10
C GLU A 440 18.65 -17.67 18.14
N ALA A 441 17.65 -18.20 17.44
CA ALA A 441 17.85 -19.20 16.39
C ALA A 441 18.41 -18.63 15.06
N THR A 442 18.64 -17.30 14.97
CA THR A 442 19.21 -16.64 13.78
C THR A 442 20.69 -16.26 13.93
N ALA A 443 21.30 -16.47 15.10
CA ALA A 443 22.69 -16.06 15.37
C ALA A 443 23.72 -17.20 15.34
N ASP A 444 23.34 -18.46 15.59
CA ASP A 444 24.30 -19.57 15.67
C ASP A 444 24.45 -20.28 14.32
N GLY A 445 25.26 -19.67 13.46
CA GLY A 445 25.64 -20.21 12.16
C GLY A 445 27.12 -20.02 11.82
N ASP A 446 28.00 -19.75 12.79
CA ASP A 446 29.45 -19.70 12.57
C ASP A 446 30.22 -20.14 13.83
N THR A 447 30.36 -21.45 14.02
CA THR A 447 31.53 -22.01 14.72
C THR A 447 32.06 -23.19 13.91
N ALA A 448 33.16 -22.93 13.20
CA ALA A 448 33.97 -23.99 12.59
C ALA A 448 34.54 -24.91 13.70
N PRO A 449 34.65 -26.23 13.47
CA PRO A 449 35.32 -27.11 14.43
C PRO A 449 36.81 -26.80 14.45
N ALA A 450 37.37 -26.68 15.65
CA ALA A 450 38.80 -26.52 15.87
C ALA A 450 39.57 -27.75 15.32
N ALA A 451 40.74 -27.46 14.76
CA ALA A 451 41.68 -28.41 14.15
C ALA A 451 42.19 -29.50 15.09
#